data_AF-A0A816UM42-F1
#
_entry.id   AF-A0A816UM42-F1
#
_cell.length_a   1.000
_cell.length_b   1.000
_cell.length_c   1.000
_cell.angle_alpha   90.00
_cell.angle_beta   90.00
_cell.angle_gamma   90.00
#
_symmetry.space_group_name_H-M   'P 1'
#
loop_
_entity.id
_entity.type
_entity.pdbx_description
1 polymer ?
#
loop_
_entity_poly.entity_id
_entity_poly.type
_entity_poly.pdbx_seq_one_letter_code
_entity_poly.pdbx_strand_id
1 'polypeptide(L)'
;MEKALRPYCELTNAVRIRDLELMNVQERFETFSADMTHNLILRLNSANPVADGESIVAKAIETEQSTRPSTTRMVVWSQRTTGDIYSINEPQISLNSMIAFCLNIHNEAVALRFPPTRTRRKRMRRRGAR
;
A
#
# COMPACT_ATOMS: atom_id res chain seq x y z
N MET A 1 -6.95 1.06 25.73
CA MET A 1 -7.12 1.07 24.25
C MET A 1 -6.82 -0.30 23.63
N GLU A 2 -5.88 -1.08 24.16
CA GLU A 2 -5.54 -2.41 23.62
C GLU A 2 -6.72 -3.39 23.51
N LYS A 3 -7.64 -3.41 24.48
CA LYS A 3 -8.80 -4.31 24.47
C LYS A 3 -9.76 -4.06 23.29
N ALA A 4 -9.89 -2.82 22.84
CA ALA A 4 -10.75 -2.45 21.72
C ALA A 4 -10.13 -2.80 20.35
N LEU A 5 -8.80 -2.87 20.27
CA LEU A 5 -8.06 -3.17 19.03
C LEU A 5 -7.81 -4.68 18.81
N ARG A 6 -8.06 -5.53 19.82
CA ARG A 6 -7.95 -6.99 19.71
C ARG A 6 -8.64 -7.58 18.47
N PRO A 7 -9.92 -7.27 18.17
CA PRO A 7 -10.60 -7.83 16.99
C PRO A 7 -9.92 -7.44 15.67
N TYR A 8 -9.40 -6.21 15.56
CA TYR A 8 -8.66 -5.76 14.38
C TYR A 8 -7.28 -6.42 14.24
N CYS A 9 -6.61 -6.69 15.36
CA CYS A 9 -5.32 -7.40 15.38
C CYS A 9 -5.49 -8.87 14.92
N GLU A 10 -6.54 -9.54 15.42
CA GLU A 10 -6.87 -10.90 15.00
C GLU A 10 -7.19 -10.98 13.50
N LEU A 11 -7.99 -10.03 12.98
CA LEU A 11 -8.27 -9.93 11.55
C LEU A 11 -7.00 -9.72 10.72
N THR A 12 -6.09 -8.85 11.16
CA THR A 12 -4.83 -8.58 10.45
C THR A 12 -3.94 -9.83 10.40
N ASN A 13 -3.90 -10.59 11.50
CA ASN A 13 -3.17 -11.85 11.56
C ASN A 13 -3.81 -12.92 10.65
N ALA A 14 -5.14 -13.02 10.64
CA ALA A 14 -5.87 -13.94 9.77
C ALA A 14 -5.60 -13.67 8.28
N VAL A 15 -5.62 -12.39 7.87
CA VAL A 15 -5.27 -11.97 6.50
C VAL A 15 -3.81 -12.31 6.16
N ARG A 16 -2.89 -12.09 7.11
CA ARG A 16 -1.47 -12.42 6.93
C ARG A 16 -1.22 -13.92 6.75
N ILE A 17 -1.94 -14.76 7.49
CA ILE A 17 -1.81 -16.22 7.45
C ILE A 17 -2.59 -16.82 6.26
N ARG A 18 -3.59 -16.08 5.72
CA ARG A 18 -4.48 -16.50 4.63
C ARG A 18 -5.32 -17.73 4.97
N ASP A 19 -5.73 -17.84 6.23
CA ASP A 19 -6.64 -18.88 6.68
C ASP A 19 -8.09 -18.37 6.61
N LEU A 20 -8.90 -19.04 5.78
CA LEU A 20 -10.28 -18.67 5.53
C LEU A 20 -11.17 -18.87 6.76
N GLU A 21 -10.86 -19.86 7.60
CA GLU A 21 -11.61 -20.14 8.83
C GLU A 21 -11.37 -19.04 9.87
N LEU A 22 -10.13 -18.56 9.97
CA LEU A 22 -9.76 -17.43 10.83
C LEU A 22 -10.25 -16.08 10.28
N MET A 23 -10.63 -15.99 9.01
CA MET A 23 -11.13 -14.75 8.40
C MET A 23 -12.63 -14.52 8.63
N ASN A 24 -13.39 -15.50 9.12
CA ASN A 24 -14.79 -15.33 9.55
C ASN A 24 -14.94 -14.66 10.95
N VAL A 25 -13.98 -13.81 11.32
CA VAL A 25 -14.00 -13.04 12.57
C VAL A 25 -15.13 -12.01 12.64
N GLN A 26 -15.78 -11.70 11.53
CA GLN A 26 -16.90 -10.73 11.48
C GLN A 26 -18.10 -11.24 12.27
N GLU A 27 -18.34 -12.55 12.30
CA GLU A 27 -19.42 -13.16 13.08
C GLU A 27 -19.11 -13.17 14.58
N ARG A 28 -17.83 -13.11 14.95
CA ARG A 28 -17.36 -13.25 16.34
C ARG A 28 -17.41 -11.94 17.13
N PHE A 29 -17.50 -10.79 16.47
CA PHE A 29 -17.38 -9.49 17.12
C PHE A 29 -18.37 -8.45 16.58
N GLU A 30 -19.22 -7.95 17.47
CA GLU A 30 -20.15 -6.84 17.18
C GLU A 30 -19.44 -5.49 17.02
N THR A 31 -18.18 -5.37 17.44
CA THR A 31 -17.36 -4.14 17.36
C THR A 31 -17.24 -3.61 15.94
N PHE A 32 -17.21 -4.50 14.95
CA PHE A 32 -17.11 -4.10 13.54
C PHE A 32 -18.38 -3.44 13.01
N SER A 33 -19.54 -3.83 13.55
CA SER A 33 -20.82 -3.19 13.25
C SER A 33 -20.93 -1.84 13.94
N ALA A 34 -20.45 -1.74 15.19
CA ALA A 34 -20.40 -0.48 15.92
C ALA A 34 -19.49 0.57 15.26
N ASP A 35 -18.35 0.14 14.72
CA ASP A 35 -17.38 1.01 14.03
C ASP A 35 -17.73 1.26 12.54
N MET A 36 -18.85 0.71 12.04
CA MET A 36 -19.29 0.84 10.64
C MET A 36 -18.27 0.30 9.61
N THR A 37 -17.38 -0.61 10.03
CA THR A 37 -16.33 -1.21 9.18
C THR A 37 -16.71 -2.53 8.54
N HIS A 38 -17.88 -3.08 8.87
CA HIS A 38 -18.38 -4.38 8.40
C HIS A 38 -18.28 -4.56 6.87
N ASN A 39 -18.69 -3.56 6.07
CA ASN A 39 -18.63 -3.62 4.61
C ASN A 39 -17.21 -3.69 4.05
N LEU A 40 -16.26 -2.97 4.67
CA LEU A 40 -14.85 -3.01 4.26
C LEU A 40 -14.28 -4.40 4.49
N ILE A 41 -14.65 -5.00 5.62
CA ILE A 41 -14.15 -6.30 6.03
C ILE A 41 -14.72 -7.42 5.14
N LEU A 42 -16.00 -7.36 4.76
CA LEU A 42 -16.58 -8.30 3.79
C LEU A 42 -15.85 -8.28 2.44
N ARG A 43 -15.42 -7.10 1.98
CA ARG A 43 -14.65 -6.96 0.73
C ARG A 43 -13.27 -7.62 0.81
N LEU A 44 -12.66 -7.67 2.00
CA LEU A 44 -11.42 -8.41 2.21
C LEU A 44 -11.65 -9.93 2.07
N ASN A 45 -12.79 -10.44 2.56
CA ASN A 45 -13.13 -11.87 2.44
C ASN A 45 -13.43 -12.26 0.98
N SER A 46 -14.11 -11.40 0.22
CA SER A 46 -14.42 -11.66 -1.20
C SER A 46 -13.20 -11.58 -2.12
N ALA A 47 -12.12 -10.95 -1.68
CA ALA A 47 -10.88 -10.82 -2.45
C ALA A 47 -9.94 -12.04 -2.31
N ASN A 48 -10.37 -13.09 -1.59
CA ASN A 48 -9.56 -14.26 -1.30
C ASN A 48 -9.90 -15.47 -2.20
N PRO A 49 -8.91 -16.31 -2.54
CA PRO A 49 -8.56 -16.51 -3.94
C PRO A 49 -8.46 -17.99 -4.32
N VAL A 50 -9.38 -18.84 -3.89
CA VAL A 50 -9.33 -20.27 -4.30
C VAL A 50 -9.69 -20.40 -5.80
N ALA A 51 -10.66 -19.63 -6.28
CA ALA A 51 -11.00 -19.56 -7.71
C ALA A 51 -10.15 -18.53 -8.49
N ASP A 52 -9.66 -17.48 -7.82
CA ASP A 52 -8.76 -16.50 -8.43
C ASP A 52 -7.31 -17.00 -8.54
N GLY A 53 -6.94 -18.09 -7.86
CA GLY A 53 -5.58 -18.62 -7.89
C GLY A 53 -5.09 -18.92 -9.31
N GLU A 54 -5.90 -19.60 -10.12
CA GLU A 54 -5.56 -19.91 -11.51
C GLU A 54 -5.54 -18.66 -12.41
N SER A 55 -6.43 -17.70 -12.16
CA SER A 55 -6.53 -16.44 -12.90
C SER A 55 -5.38 -15.47 -12.57
N ILE A 56 -5.01 -15.35 -11.30
CA ILE A 56 -3.87 -14.55 -10.83
C ILE A 56 -2.58 -15.14 -11.36
N VAL A 57 -2.45 -16.47 -11.38
CA VAL A 57 -1.33 -17.18 -11.99
C VAL A 57 -1.25 -16.90 -13.49
N ALA A 58 -2.36 -17.08 -14.21
CA ALA A 58 -2.39 -16.89 -15.64
C ALA A 58 -2.02 -15.44 -15.98
N LYS A 59 -2.55 -14.48 -15.22
CA LYS A 59 -2.24 -13.05 -15.36
C LYS A 59 -0.78 -12.72 -15.03
N ALA A 60 -0.22 -13.33 -13.97
CA ALA A 60 1.18 -13.13 -13.60
C ALA A 60 2.14 -13.69 -14.67
N ILE A 61 1.83 -14.85 -15.25
CA ILE A 61 2.61 -15.43 -16.36
C ILE A 61 2.44 -14.61 -17.65
N GLU A 62 1.24 -14.12 -17.95
CA GLU A 62 0.97 -13.28 -19.13
C GLU A 62 1.68 -11.94 -19.08
N THR A 63 1.75 -11.28 -17.90
CA THR A 63 2.49 -10.02 -17.77
C THR A 63 4.01 -10.18 -17.88
N GLU A 64 4.54 -11.38 -17.62
CA GLU A 64 5.99 -11.64 -17.62
C GLU A 64 6.53 -12.33 -18.88
N GLN A 65 5.68 -12.81 -19.81
CA GLN A 65 6.15 -13.68 -20.89
C GLN A 65 5.82 -13.21 -22.31
N SER A 66 6.60 -12.25 -22.80
CA SER A 66 6.93 -12.13 -24.23
C SER A 66 8.16 -12.98 -24.60
N THR A 67 8.26 -14.22 -24.12
CA THR A 67 9.16 -15.25 -24.69
C THR A 67 8.65 -16.63 -24.30
N ARG A 68 7.83 -17.20 -25.18
CA ARG A 68 7.15 -18.49 -25.11
C ARG A 68 8.12 -19.67 -24.98
N PRO A 69 7.78 -20.71 -24.18
CA PRO A 69 8.14 -22.07 -24.57
C PRO A 69 6.90 -22.87 -24.94
N SER A 70 6.89 -23.39 -26.15
CA SER A 70 6.03 -24.49 -26.58
C SER A 70 6.50 -25.78 -25.91
N THR A 71 5.65 -26.42 -25.10
CA THR A 71 5.40 -27.89 -25.05
C THR A 71 4.70 -28.25 -23.74
N THR A 72 3.54 -28.90 -23.89
CA THR A 72 2.70 -29.48 -22.83
C THR A 72 3.44 -30.58 -22.06
N ARG A 73 3.95 -30.28 -20.86
CA ARG A 73 4.14 -31.27 -19.78
C ARG A 73 4.47 -30.56 -18.46
N MET A 74 3.63 -30.77 -17.43
CA MET A 74 3.81 -30.35 -16.03
C MET A 74 4.48 -28.98 -15.81
N VAL A 75 3.66 -27.94 -15.59
CA VAL A 75 4.15 -26.70 -14.98
C VAL A 75 4.51 -27.01 -13.52
N VAL A 76 5.75 -27.46 -13.29
CA VAL A 76 6.35 -27.44 -11.96
C VAL A 76 6.65 -25.98 -11.66
N TRP A 77 6.00 -25.45 -10.64
CA TRP A 77 6.23 -24.11 -10.11
C TRP A 77 7.58 -24.10 -9.43
N SER A 78 8.62 -23.77 -10.19
CA SER A 78 9.91 -23.47 -9.58
C SER A 78 9.87 -22.01 -9.14
N GLN A 79 10.06 -21.78 -7.85
CA GLN A 79 10.28 -20.44 -7.33
C GLN A 79 11.58 -19.93 -7.97
N ARG A 80 11.50 -18.89 -8.79
CA ARG A 80 12.70 -18.14 -9.20
C ARG A 80 13.21 -17.49 -7.92
N THR A 81 14.17 -18.14 -7.27
CA THR A 81 14.81 -17.64 -6.04
C THR A 81 15.26 -16.22 -6.30
N THR A 82 14.91 -15.33 -5.37
CA THR A 82 15.21 -13.89 -5.43
C THR A 82 16.67 -13.70 -5.84
N GLY A 83 16.88 -13.24 -7.07
CA GLY A 83 18.20 -12.82 -7.53
C GLY A 83 18.71 -11.66 -6.69
N ASP A 84 19.95 -11.24 -6.92
CA ASP A 84 20.53 -10.10 -6.22
C ASP A 84 19.65 -8.85 -6.38
N ILE A 85 19.09 -8.36 -5.27
CA ILE A 85 18.14 -7.25 -5.19
C ILE A 85 18.79 -5.94 -5.65
N TYR A 86 20.11 -5.84 -5.60
CA TYR A 86 20.86 -4.67 -6.05
C TYR A 86 21.12 -4.63 -7.55
N SER A 87 20.89 -5.73 -8.26
CA SER A 87 21.10 -5.81 -9.72
C SER A 87 19.90 -5.29 -10.53
N ILE A 88 18.75 -5.10 -9.87
CA ILE A 88 17.49 -4.61 -10.48
C ILE A 88 17.26 -3.12 -10.15
N ASN A 89 16.32 -2.48 -10.86
CA ASN A 89 16.02 -1.05 -10.69
C ASN A 89 15.13 -0.71 -9.48
N GLU A 90 14.56 -1.73 -8.81
CA GLU A 90 13.71 -1.57 -7.62
C GLU A 90 14.36 -0.76 -6.47
N PRO A 91 15.62 -1.02 -6.06
CA PRO A 91 16.29 -0.20 -5.04
C PRO A 91 16.43 1.27 -5.45
N GLN A 92 16.68 1.56 -6.73
CA GLN A 92 16.77 2.94 -7.23
C GLN A 92 15.42 3.66 -7.16
N ILE A 93 14.33 2.97 -7.51
CA ILE A 93 12.96 3.53 -7.46
C ILE A 93 12.56 3.83 -6.01
N SER A 94 12.87 2.92 -5.08
CA SER A 94 12.65 3.12 -3.65
C SER A 94 13.39 4.36 -3.14
N LEU A 95 14.66 4.50 -3.51
CA LEU A 95 15.46 5.67 -3.14
C LEU A 95 14.90 6.97 -3.73
N ASN A 96 14.47 6.96 -5.00
CA ASN A 96 13.90 8.14 -5.65
C ASN A 96 12.63 8.63 -4.93
N SER A 97 11.77 7.71 -4.48
CA SER A 97 10.59 8.03 -3.66
C SER A 97 10.98 8.73 -2.35
N MET A 98 12.01 8.21 -1.65
CA MET A 98 12.51 8.82 -0.40
C MET A 98 13.10 10.21 -0.63
N ILE A 99 13.87 10.40 -1.70
CA ILE A 99 14.46 11.71 -2.03
C ILE A 99 13.35 12.72 -2.33
N ALA A 100 12.35 12.34 -3.13
CA ALA A 100 11.21 13.21 -3.44
C ALA A 100 10.45 13.63 -2.17
N PHE A 101 10.24 12.71 -1.22
CA PHE A 101 9.62 13.01 0.06
C PHE A 101 10.42 14.02 0.89
N CYS A 102 11.73 13.82 1.04
CA CYS A 102 12.60 14.73 1.77
C CYS A 102 12.64 16.12 1.13
N LEU A 103 12.67 16.20 -0.20
CA LEU A 103 12.60 17.46 -0.93
C LEU A 103 11.25 18.17 -0.75
N ASN A 104 10.15 17.43 -0.72
CA ASN A 104 8.83 18.01 -0.46
C ASN A 104 8.76 18.66 0.92
N ILE A 105 9.21 17.95 1.96
CA ILE A 105 9.28 18.51 3.33
C ILE A 105 10.21 19.73 3.38
N HIS A 106 11.35 19.67 2.70
CA HIS A 106 12.25 20.82 2.62
C HIS A 106 11.56 22.05 2.00
N ASN A 107 10.85 21.86 0.89
CA ASN A 107 10.11 22.92 0.22
C ASN A 107 9.01 23.50 1.12
N GLU A 108 8.26 22.66 1.83
CA GLU A 108 7.26 23.09 2.82
C GLU A 108 7.89 23.90 3.96
N ALA A 109 9.02 23.44 4.52
CA ALA A 109 9.72 24.14 5.60
C ALA A 109 10.32 25.50 5.15
N VAL A 110 10.86 25.57 3.93
CA VAL A 110 11.37 26.83 3.35
C VAL A 110 10.24 27.83 3.11
N ALA A 111 9.06 27.37 2.68
CA ALA A 111 7.90 28.22 2.51
C ALA A 111 7.46 28.91 3.81
N LEU A 112 7.66 28.28 4.97
CA LEU A 112 7.34 28.88 6.28
C LEU A 112 8.31 29.98 6.72
N ARG A 113 9.56 29.98 6.22
CA ARG A 113 10.54 31.04 6.54
C ARG A 113 10.19 32.37 5.90
N PHE A 114 9.56 32.34 4.72
CA PHE A 114 9.18 33.57 4.03
C PHE A 114 7.75 33.94 4.40
N PRO A 115 7.50 35.11 5.02
CA PRO A 115 6.15 35.51 5.32
C PRO A 115 5.40 35.68 3.99
N PRO A 116 4.14 35.22 3.89
CA PRO A 116 3.45 35.12 2.61
C PRO A 116 3.49 36.48 1.93
N THR A 117 3.75 36.53 0.62
CA THR A 117 4.04 37.75 -0.16
C THR A 117 3.03 38.89 0.06
N ARG A 118 1.80 38.57 0.50
CA ARG A 118 0.77 39.51 1.00
C ARG A 118 1.23 40.39 2.17
N THR A 119 1.96 39.85 3.14
CA THR A 119 2.52 40.57 4.29
C THR A 119 3.61 41.56 3.86
N ARG A 120 4.47 41.14 2.91
CA ARG A 120 5.51 41.98 2.32
C ARG A 120 4.90 43.13 1.51
N ARG A 121 3.83 42.87 0.74
CA ARG A 121 3.06 43.89 0.00
C ARG A 121 2.36 44.89 0.94
N LYS A 122 1.75 44.42 2.05
CA LYS A 122 1.15 45.30 3.07
C LYS A 122 2.21 46.13 3.80
N ARG A 123 3.37 45.56 4.15
CA ARG A 123 4.50 46.29 4.77
C ARG A 123 5.08 47.35 3.82
N MET A 124 5.25 47.06 2.53
CA MET A 124 5.67 48.05 1.54
C MET A 124 4.65 49.17 1.36
N ARG A 125 3.35 48.86 1.23
CA ARG A 125 2.29 49.89 1.16
C ARG A 125 2.26 50.79 2.39
N ARG A 126 2.53 50.25 3.59
CA ARG A 126 2.64 51.06 4.82
C ARG A 126 3.90 51.91 4.90
N ARG A 127 5.00 51.51 4.25
CA ARG A 127 6.26 52.26 4.23
C ARG A 127 6.28 53.39 3.19
N GLY A 128 5.52 53.28 2.10
CA GLY A 128 5.36 54.35 1.10
C GLY A 128 4.23 55.34 1.39
N ALA A 129 3.58 55.24 2.55
CA ALA A 129 2.52 56.15 3.00
C ALA A 129 2.97 57.04 4.18
N ARG A 130 4.28 57.15 4.41
CA ARG A 130 4.92 58.08 5.33
C ARG A 130 5.83 59.02 4.54
#